data_AF-A0A383EW46-F1
#
_entry.id   AF-A0A383EW46-F1
#
_cell.length_a   1.000
_cell.length_b   1.000
_cell.length_c   1.000
_cell.angle_alpha   90.00
_cell.angle_beta   90.00
_cell.angle_gamma   90.00
#
_symmetry.space_group_name_H-M   'P 1'
#
loop_
_entity.id
_entity.type
_entity.pdbx_description
1 polymer ?
#
loop_
_entity_poly.entity_id
_entity_poly.type
_entity_poly.pdbx_seq_one_letter_code
_entity_poly.pdbx_strand_id
1 'polypeptide(L)'
;MNEQFRVAHKLGLMFLPDTPLPRDVKAWAISQLHAKSPALGINKIKLYPKAKVQEWPKSLQPDLKKRDDMFAVYKQNVRKQRMELEGHTSEAAKQANNRDNLMGEKDEMKFAHRNVYGKDQVRLRFTSFWANHFTTGNIWDN
;
A
#
# COMPACT_ATOMS: atom_id res chain seq x y z
N MET A 1 -16.01 -24.61 -15.51
CA MET A 1 -15.67 -23.26 -14.97
C MET A 1 -16.36 -22.22 -15.87
N ASN A 2 -17.20 -21.34 -15.32
CA ASN A 2 -17.89 -20.32 -16.15
C ASN A 2 -16.89 -19.29 -16.69
N GLU A 3 -17.29 -18.54 -17.74
CA GLU A 3 -16.41 -17.56 -18.38
C GLU A 3 -15.92 -16.48 -17.41
N GLN A 4 -16.79 -16.05 -16.49
CA GLN A 4 -16.48 -15.05 -15.48
C GLN A 4 -15.31 -15.48 -14.59
N PHE A 5 -15.32 -16.71 -14.08
CA PHE A 5 -14.24 -17.26 -13.26
C PHE A 5 -12.98 -17.53 -14.08
N ARG A 6 -13.10 -17.93 -15.36
CA ARG A 6 -11.95 -18.11 -16.25
C ARG A 6 -11.24 -16.78 -16.52
N VAL A 7 -12.00 -15.72 -16.81
CA VAL A 7 -11.48 -14.37 -17.02
C VAL A 7 -10.91 -13.83 -15.72
N ALA A 8 -11.61 -14.02 -14.60
CA ALA A 8 -11.12 -13.62 -13.29
C ALA A 8 -9.77 -14.31 -13.00
N HIS A 9 -9.68 -15.63 -13.06
CA HIS A 9 -8.43 -16.38 -12.86
C HIS A 9 -7.29 -15.92 -13.78
N LYS A 10 -7.55 -15.71 -15.08
CA LYS A 10 -6.54 -15.25 -16.05
C LYS A 10 -6.00 -13.86 -15.74
N LEU A 11 -6.84 -13.00 -15.16
CA LEU A 11 -6.45 -11.67 -14.70
C LEU A 11 -5.86 -11.71 -13.27
N GLY A 12 -5.68 -12.91 -12.68
CA GLY A 12 -5.24 -13.07 -11.28
C GLY A 12 -6.29 -12.57 -10.27
N LEU A 13 -7.56 -12.54 -10.67
CA LEU A 13 -8.70 -12.03 -9.94
C LEU A 13 -9.50 -13.19 -9.33
N MET A 14 -9.84 -13.02 -8.06
CA MET A 14 -11.09 -13.53 -7.53
C MET A 14 -11.94 -12.31 -7.18
N PHE A 15 -13.25 -12.43 -7.39
CA PHE A 15 -14.21 -11.40 -6.96
C PHE A 15 -14.15 -11.27 -5.44
N LEU A 16 -14.41 -10.07 -4.89
CA LEU A 16 -14.65 -9.97 -3.44
C LEU A 16 -15.80 -10.92 -3.06
N PRO A 17 -15.81 -11.45 -1.83
CA PRO A 17 -16.86 -12.37 -1.38
C PRO A 17 -18.27 -11.85 -1.61
N ASP A 18 -18.45 -10.52 -1.47
CA ASP A 18 -19.74 -9.85 -1.57
C ASP A 18 -19.99 -9.26 -2.97
N THR A 19 -19.07 -9.42 -3.93
CA THR A 19 -19.24 -8.90 -5.30
C THR A 19 -20.07 -9.89 -6.13
N PRO A 20 -21.26 -9.50 -6.62
CA PRO A 20 -22.02 -10.36 -7.52
C PRO A 20 -21.25 -10.60 -8.82
N LEU A 21 -21.38 -11.81 -9.38
CA LEU A 21 -20.74 -12.15 -10.63
C LEU A 21 -21.26 -11.24 -11.76
N PRO A 22 -20.38 -10.53 -12.49
CA PRO A 22 -20.81 -9.63 -13.54
C PRO A 22 -21.36 -10.44 -14.73
N ARG A 23 -22.49 -9.99 -15.28
CA ARG A 23 -23.05 -10.57 -16.52
C ARG A 23 -22.11 -10.32 -17.71
N ASP A 24 -21.60 -9.09 -17.82
CA ASP A 24 -20.56 -8.71 -18.77
C ASP A 24 -19.25 -8.41 -18.03
N VAL A 25 -18.33 -9.38 -18.06
CA VAL A 25 -17.03 -9.29 -17.38
C VAL A 25 -16.09 -8.25 -18.03
N LYS A 26 -16.24 -7.99 -19.34
CA LYS A 26 -15.38 -7.03 -20.05
C LYS A 26 -15.78 -5.61 -19.70
N ALA A 27 -17.06 -5.30 -19.80
CA ALA A 27 -17.59 -4.00 -19.38
C ALA A 27 -17.31 -3.75 -17.90
N TRP A 28 -17.48 -4.77 -17.05
CA TRP A 28 -17.10 -4.71 -15.65
C TRP A 28 -15.61 -4.35 -15.49
N ALA A 29 -14.70 -5.07 -16.13
CA ALA A 29 -13.26 -4.81 -16.01
C ALA A 29 -12.86 -3.40 -16.49
N ILE A 30 -13.44 -2.90 -17.59
CA ILE A 30 -13.19 -1.54 -18.09
C ILE A 30 -13.70 -0.49 -17.10
N SER A 31 -14.89 -0.69 -16.53
CA SER A 31 -15.44 0.25 -15.54
C SER A 31 -14.54 0.41 -14.30
N GLN A 32 -13.81 -0.65 -13.94
CA GLN A 32 -12.88 -0.67 -12.81
C GLN A 32 -11.64 0.18 -13.05
N LEU A 33 -11.22 0.36 -14.31
CA LEU A 33 -10.08 1.23 -14.66
C LEU A 33 -10.39 2.72 -14.39
N HIS A 34 -11.65 3.10 -14.56
CA HIS A 34 -12.12 4.49 -14.37
C HIS A 34 -12.75 4.74 -12.99
N ALA A 35 -12.88 3.71 -12.15
CA ALA A 35 -13.44 3.84 -10.83
C ALA A 35 -12.57 4.75 -9.94
N LYS A 36 -13.24 5.45 -9.01
CA LYS A 36 -12.55 6.17 -7.93
C LYS A 36 -11.72 5.16 -7.14
N SER A 37 -10.47 5.53 -6.86
CA SER A 37 -9.50 4.67 -6.16
C SER A 37 -9.12 5.28 -4.81
N PRO A 38 -10.06 5.36 -3.84
CA PRO A 38 -9.75 5.91 -2.53
C PRO A 38 -8.69 5.05 -1.81
N ALA A 39 -7.89 5.68 -0.96
CA ALA A 39 -7.06 4.95 -0.03
C ALA A 39 -7.95 4.43 1.11
N LEU A 40 -8.12 3.11 1.21
CA LEU A 40 -8.97 2.45 2.19
C LEU A 40 -8.16 1.52 3.08
N GLY A 41 -8.64 1.31 4.30
CA GLY A 41 -8.04 0.36 5.23
C GLY A 41 -8.88 0.14 6.48
N ILE A 42 -8.37 -0.72 7.35
CA ILE A 42 -8.88 -0.92 8.71
C ILE A 42 -7.88 -0.34 9.71
N ASN A 43 -8.39 0.27 10.79
CA ASN A 43 -7.55 0.81 11.86
C ASN A 43 -7.08 -0.30 12.83
N LYS A 44 -8.01 -1.19 13.20
CA LYS A 44 -7.73 -2.31 14.10
C LYS A 44 -8.31 -3.58 13.52
N ILE A 45 -7.54 -4.65 13.58
CA ILE A 45 -8.03 -6.00 13.27
C ILE A 45 -9.04 -6.37 14.36
N LYS A 46 -10.27 -6.70 13.94
CA LYS A 46 -11.33 -7.20 14.82
C LYS A 46 -12.06 -8.33 14.11
N LEU A 47 -12.17 -9.47 14.82
CA LEU A 47 -12.88 -10.64 14.33
C LEU A 47 -14.40 -10.43 14.42
N TYR A 48 -14.87 -9.92 15.56
CA TYR A 48 -16.28 -9.59 15.78
C TYR A 48 -16.44 -8.35 16.69
N PRO A 49 -17.25 -7.34 16.29
CA PRO A 49 -17.78 -7.15 14.93
C PRO A 49 -16.64 -6.97 13.92
N LYS A 50 -16.88 -7.35 12.65
CA LYS A 50 -15.90 -7.24 11.57
C LYS A 50 -15.34 -5.81 11.51
N ALA A 51 -14.03 -5.69 11.37
CA ALA A 51 -13.37 -4.38 11.28
C ALA A 51 -14.01 -3.51 10.18
N LYS A 52 -14.33 -2.26 10.53
CA LYS A 52 -14.93 -1.30 9.61
C LYS A 52 -13.86 -0.75 8.67
N VAL A 53 -14.08 -0.91 7.37
CA VAL A 53 -13.26 -0.27 6.33
C VAL A 53 -13.55 1.24 6.36
N GLN A 54 -12.48 2.03 6.41
CA GLN A 54 -12.51 3.49 6.47
C GLN A 54 -11.48 4.08 5.51
N GLU A 55 -11.57 5.39 5.26
CA GLU A 55 -10.55 6.11 4.52
C GLU A 55 -9.21 6.09 5.26
N TRP A 56 -8.13 6.01 4.50
CA TRP A 56 -6.78 6.03 5.04
C TRP A 56 -6.50 7.39 5.70
N PRO A 57 -5.91 7.43 6.90
CA PRO A 57 -5.70 8.69 7.62
C PRO A 57 -4.89 9.70 6.81
N LYS A 58 -5.34 10.97 6.77
CA LYS A 58 -4.60 12.06 6.11
C LYS A 58 -3.24 12.32 6.75
N SER A 59 -3.11 12.10 8.06
CA SER A 59 -1.83 12.20 8.79
C SER A 59 -0.77 11.22 8.27
N LEU A 60 -1.18 10.09 7.71
CA LEU A 60 -0.31 9.07 7.09
C LEU A 60 -0.15 9.28 5.58
N GLN A 61 -0.57 10.43 5.06
CA GLN A 61 -0.45 10.82 3.65
C GLN A 61 0.18 12.20 3.52
N PRO A 62 1.42 12.39 4.03
CA PRO A 62 2.15 13.63 3.81
C PRO A 62 2.35 13.86 2.31
N ASP A 63 2.25 15.13 1.89
CA ASP A 63 2.59 15.56 0.54
C ASP A 63 4.09 15.42 0.26
N LEU A 64 4.49 15.68 -0.99
CA LEU A 64 5.88 15.53 -1.42
C LEU A 64 6.84 16.43 -0.65
N LYS A 65 6.45 17.68 -0.37
CA LYS A 65 7.30 18.60 0.38
C LYS A 65 7.54 18.09 1.80
N LYS A 66 6.47 17.70 2.49
CA LYS A 66 6.56 17.17 3.85
C LYS A 66 7.37 15.87 3.89
N ARG A 67 7.26 15.02 2.86
CA ARG A 67 8.10 13.80 2.74
C ARG A 67 9.58 14.13 2.59
N ASP A 68 9.91 15.15 1.79
CA ASP A 68 11.28 15.61 1.62
C ASP A 68 11.86 16.13 2.95
N ASP A 69 11.09 16.98 3.64
CA ASP A 69 11.46 17.51 4.97
C ASP A 69 11.70 16.37 5.97
N MET A 70 10.80 15.37 6.02
CA MET A 70 10.94 14.17 6.86
C MET A 70 12.22 13.38 6.52
N PHE A 71 12.50 13.16 5.23
CA PHE A 71 13.68 12.43 4.81
C PHE A 71 14.98 13.18 5.13
N ALA A 72 14.98 14.51 5.02
CA ALA A 72 16.11 15.34 5.43
C ALA A 72 16.40 15.16 6.94
N VAL A 73 15.37 15.19 7.80
CA VAL A 73 15.51 14.93 9.24
C VAL A 73 16.05 13.53 9.51
N TYR A 74 15.52 12.52 8.81
CA TYR A 74 16.02 11.15 8.90
C TYR A 74 17.53 11.09 8.63
N LYS A 75 17.98 11.70 7.54
CA LYS A 75 19.40 11.72 7.15
C LYS A 75 20.28 12.47 8.15
N GLN A 76 19.78 13.57 8.72
CA GLN A 76 20.49 14.30 9.77
C GLN A 76 20.67 13.44 11.02
N ASN A 77 19.61 12.75 11.48
CA ASN A 77 19.68 11.86 12.64
C ASN A 77 20.62 10.68 12.40
N VAL A 78 20.63 10.10 11.19
CA VAL A 78 21.60 9.06 10.81
C VAL A 78 23.04 9.59 10.86
N ARG A 79 23.28 10.85 10.46
CA ARG A 79 24.62 11.47 10.60
C ARG A 79 25.01 11.62 12.07
N LYS A 80 24.10 12.10 12.93
CA LYS A 80 24.35 12.22 14.37
C LYS A 80 24.65 10.89 15.03
N GLN A 81 23.93 9.84 14.64
CA GLN A 81 24.19 8.46 15.08
C GLN A 81 25.59 8.00 14.68
N ARG A 82 26.03 8.25 13.43
CA ARG A 82 27.38 7.90 12.95
C ARG A 82 28.50 8.65 13.67
N MET A 83 28.21 9.83 14.21
CA MET A 83 29.12 10.62 15.03
C MET A 83 29.03 10.27 16.52
N GLU A 84 28.26 9.24 16.88
CA GLU A 84 28.08 8.76 18.25
C GLU A 84 27.60 9.83 19.26
N LEU A 85 26.83 10.81 18.77
CA LEU A 85 26.29 11.87 19.64
C LEU A 85 25.29 11.30 20.65
N GLU A 86 25.34 11.82 21.87
CA GLU A 86 24.48 11.42 22.98
C GLU A 86 23.00 11.50 22.59
N GLY A 87 22.22 10.49 22.97
CA GLY A 87 20.80 10.38 22.66
C GLY A 87 20.47 9.85 21.25
N HIS A 88 21.46 9.64 20.37
CA HIS A 88 21.23 9.18 18.99
C HIS A 88 21.75 7.77 18.68
N THR A 89 22.47 7.14 19.62
CA THR A 89 23.13 5.84 19.41
C THR A 89 22.28 4.64 19.82
N SER A 90 21.29 4.82 20.70
CA SER A 90 20.44 3.74 21.20
C SER A 90 19.53 3.18 20.11
N GLU A 91 19.18 1.90 20.21
CA GLU A 91 18.21 1.32 19.26
C GLU A 91 16.83 1.97 19.33
N ALA A 92 16.42 2.41 20.52
CA ALA A 92 15.18 3.16 20.68
C ALA A 92 15.19 4.46 19.84
N ALA A 93 16.33 5.17 19.81
CA ALA A 93 16.49 6.38 18.99
C ALA A 93 16.45 6.08 17.49
N LYS A 94 17.07 4.97 17.05
CA LYS A 94 17.02 4.54 15.64
C LYS A 94 15.61 4.16 15.22
N GLN A 95 14.91 3.37 16.04
CA GLN A 95 13.52 2.97 15.79
C GLN A 95 12.58 4.18 15.77
N ALA A 96 12.74 5.13 16.70
CA ALA A 96 11.95 6.36 16.69
C ALA A 96 12.20 7.17 15.40
N ASN A 97 13.46 7.32 14.99
CA ASN A 97 13.80 8.02 13.74
C ASN A 97 13.17 7.34 12.51
N ASN A 98 13.21 6.00 12.43
CA ASN A 98 12.56 5.24 11.35
C ASN A 98 11.04 5.45 11.39
N ARG A 99 10.42 5.24 12.55
CA ARG A 99 8.97 5.36 12.74
C ARG A 99 8.47 6.76 12.41
N ASP A 100 9.19 7.79 12.78
CA ASP A 100 8.70 9.17 12.70
C ASP A 100 9.01 9.80 11.34
N ASN A 101 10.11 9.42 10.69
CA ASN A 101 10.58 10.07 9.47
C ASN A 101 10.52 9.22 8.19
N LEU A 102 10.30 7.90 8.29
CA LEU A 102 10.11 7.03 7.13
C LEU A 102 8.63 6.72 6.90
N MET A 103 8.28 6.55 5.62
CA MET A 103 6.93 6.26 5.15
C MET A 103 6.79 4.91 4.45
N GLY A 104 7.89 4.15 4.26
CA GLY A 104 7.90 2.88 3.53
C GLY A 104 6.84 1.89 4.02
N GLU A 105 6.96 1.43 5.27
CA GLU A 105 6.00 0.48 5.86
C GLU A 105 4.55 0.99 5.86
N LYS A 106 4.34 2.29 6.08
CA LYS A 106 3.01 2.91 6.07
C LYS A 106 2.42 2.92 4.66
N ASP A 107 3.24 3.17 3.64
CA ASP A 107 2.84 3.16 2.24
C ASP A 107 2.57 1.73 1.75
N GLU A 108 3.39 0.77 2.14
CA GLU A 108 3.19 -0.66 1.87
C GLU A 108 1.87 -1.14 2.48
N MET A 109 1.62 -0.82 3.75
CA MET A 109 0.37 -1.19 4.42
C MET A 109 -0.85 -0.53 3.76
N LYS A 110 -0.74 0.76 3.39
CA LYS A 110 -1.77 1.46 2.62
C LYS A 110 -2.05 0.76 1.29
N PHE A 111 -1.00 0.34 0.59
CA PHE A 111 -1.12 -0.32 -0.69
C PHE A 111 -1.74 -1.72 -0.55
N ALA A 112 -1.32 -2.49 0.44
CA ALA A 112 -1.90 -3.80 0.76
C ALA A 112 -3.39 -3.69 1.12
N HIS A 113 -3.76 -2.75 2.00
CA HIS A 113 -5.15 -2.53 2.38
C HIS A 113 -6.01 -2.07 1.21
N ARG A 114 -5.50 -1.19 0.34
CA ARG A 114 -6.21 -0.79 -0.88
C ARG A 114 -6.50 -1.99 -1.77
N ASN A 115 -5.53 -2.87 -1.99
CA ASN A 115 -5.72 -4.07 -2.80
C ASN A 115 -6.79 -5.02 -2.25
N VAL A 116 -6.98 -5.06 -0.93
CA VAL A 116 -7.97 -5.93 -0.27
C VAL A 116 -9.36 -5.30 -0.22
N TYR A 117 -9.45 -4.01 0.11
CA TYR A 117 -10.73 -3.34 0.40
C TYR A 117 -11.24 -2.43 -0.73
N GLY A 118 -10.39 -2.14 -1.72
CA GLY A 118 -10.73 -1.34 -2.88
C GLY A 118 -11.76 -2.03 -3.78
N LYS A 119 -12.67 -1.23 -4.33
CA LYS A 119 -13.68 -1.68 -5.29
C LYS A 119 -13.20 -1.58 -6.75
N ASP A 120 -11.94 -1.20 -6.96
CA ASP A 120 -11.24 -1.00 -8.23
C ASP A 120 -10.12 -2.03 -8.40
N GLN A 121 -10.45 -3.31 -8.17
CA GLN A 121 -9.48 -4.41 -8.02
C GLN A 121 -8.57 -4.57 -9.24
N VAL A 122 -9.14 -4.43 -10.45
CA VAL A 122 -8.40 -4.53 -11.71
C VAL A 122 -7.32 -3.44 -11.79
N ARG A 123 -7.67 -2.19 -11.47
CA ARG A 123 -6.76 -1.05 -11.48
C ARG A 123 -5.62 -1.22 -10.46
N LEU A 124 -5.96 -1.61 -9.24
CA LEU A 124 -4.98 -1.77 -8.16
C LEU A 124 -3.99 -2.91 -8.43
N ARG A 125 -4.46 -4.02 -9.00
CA ARG A 125 -3.60 -5.14 -9.37
C ARG A 125 -2.70 -4.85 -10.56
N PHE A 126 -3.19 -4.14 -11.59
CA PHE A 126 -2.30 -3.66 -12.64
C PHE A 126 -1.24 -2.72 -12.08
N THR A 127 -1.63 -1.81 -11.18
CA THR A 127 -0.67 -0.92 -10.50
C THR A 127 0.37 -1.73 -9.72
N SER A 128 -0.06 -2.80 -9.03
CA SER A 128 0.82 -3.70 -8.26
C SER A 128 1.76 -4.49 -9.16
N PHE A 129 1.23 -5.05 -10.25
CA PHE A 129 1.99 -5.78 -11.26
C PHE A 129 3.09 -4.90 -11.85
N TRP A 130 2.73 -3.69 -12.30
CA TRP A 130 3.69 -2.76 -12.89
C TRP A 130 4.71 -2.25 -11.89
N ALA A 131 4.29 -1.90 -10.66
CA ALA A 131 5.21 -1.52 -9.60
C ALA A 131 6.22 -2.63 -9.36
N ASN A 132 5.76 -3.85 -9.08
CA ASN A 132 6.65 -4.98 -8.84
C ASN A 132 7.55 -5.25 -10.05
N HIS A 133 7.01 -5.33 -11.26
CA HIS A 133 7.79 -5.66 -12.46
C HIS A 133 8.93 -4.67 -12.73
N PHE A 134 8.72 -3.37 -12.47
CA PHE A 134 9.73 -2.35 -12.70
C PHE A 134 10.63 -2.05 -11.48
N THR A 135 10.22 -2.43 -10.26
CA THR A 135 11.01 -2.14 -9.04
C THR A 135 11.62 -3.38 -8.39
N THR A 136 11.24 -4.60 -8.80
CA THR A 136 11.83 -5.87 -8.33
C THR A 136 12.78 -6.52 -9.33
N GLY A 137 13.35 -5.73 -10.25
CA GLY A 137 14.57 -6.12 -10.94
C GLY A 137 15.71 -6.17 -9.93
N ASN A 138 16.14 -7.38 -9.56
CA ASN A 138 17.22 -7.59 -8.61
C ASN A 138 18.52 -6.99 -9.18
N ILE A 139 18.90 -5.80 -8.71
CA ILE A 139 20.18 -5.15 -9.04
C ILE A 139 21.38 -5.81 -8.34
N TRP A 140 21.16 -6.89 -7.57
CA TRP A 140 22.18 -7.61 -6.81
C TRP A 140 22.42 -9.05 -7.29
N ASP A 141 21.73 -9.50 -8.34
CA ASP A 141 21.93 -10.82 -8.99
C ASP A 141 22.83 -10.73 -10.24
N ASN A 142 23.93 -9.96 -10.17
CA ASN A 142 25.00 -9.98 -11.18
C ASN A 142 26.35 -10.28 -10.51
#